data_AF-A0A523TUF5-F1
#
_entry.id   AF-A0A523TUF5-F1
#
_cell.length_a   1.000
_cell.length_b   1.000
_cell.length_c   1.000
_cell.angle_alpha   90.00
_cell.angle_beta   90.00
_cell.angle_gamma   90.00
#
_symmetry.space_group_name_H-M   'P 1'
#
loop_
_entity.id
_entity.type
_entity.pdbx_description
1 polymer ?
#
loop_
_entity_poly.entity_id
_entity_poly.type
_entity_poly.pdbx_seq_one_letter_code
_entity_poly.pdbx_strand_id
1 'polypeptide(L)'
;MKESELLERLKKAKVINDDQLKKAIELKKNIGGNARIADILVKLGYVKRSDLNNILTEESREYLPPIDITNHVIDLESMAKIPKEFIEEHRCVVFESGKGKVLLALANPEDFDAIEDVKFLTGKVIEAGFAPAEGLDRLILEYYKKPEQERAAVRVGGDVLFRADPALITRALALLLIRRGIISKTDLENELERQSPK
;
A
#
# COMPACT_ATOMS: atom_id res chain seq x y z
N MET A 1 13.14 13.61 -11.85
CA MET A 1 13.52 13.47 -13.27
C MET A 1 14.52 14.55 -13.70
N LYS A 2 15.52 14.18 -14.49
CA LYS A 2 16.44 15.12 -15.15
C LYS A 2 15.79 15.65 -16.44
N GLU A 3 16.04 16.91 -16.82
CA GLU A 3 15.44 17.48 -18.04
C GLU A 3 15.71 16.68 -19.32
N SER A 4 16.88 16.04 -19.42
CA SER A 4 17.23 15.17 -20.56
C SER A 4 16.30 13.97 -20.73
N GLU A 5 15.80 13.42 -19.62
CA GLU A 5 14.95 12.24 -19.60
C GLU A 5 13.51 12.56 -20.03
N LEU A 6 12.99 13.73 -19.62
CA LEU A 6 11.70 14.25 -20.07
C LEU A 6 11.66 14.42 -21.60
N LEU A 7 12.74 14.96 -22.17
CA LEU A 7 12.84 15.24 -23.61
C LEU A 7 12.85 13.94 -24.44
N GLU A 8 13.59 12.93 -23.99
CA GLU A 8 13.59 11.59 -24.61
C GLU A 8 12.18 10.97 -24.63
N ARG A 9 11.43 11.08 -23.53
CA ARG A 9 10.07 10.56 -23.43
C ARG A 9 9.09 11.30 -24.33
N LEU A 10 9.15 12.63 -24.35
CA LEU A 10 8.31 13.44 -25.25
C LEU A 10 8.52 13.08 -26.73
N LYS A 11 9.76 12.73 -27.11
CA LYS A 11 10.08 12.23 -28.46
C LYS A 11 9.51 10.83 -28.70
N LYS A 12 9.67 9.90 -27.74
CA LYS A 12 9.13 8.53 -27.84
C LYS A 12 7.61 8.52 -27.94
N ALA A 13 6.94 9.37 -27.18
CA ALA A 13 5.49 9.56 -27.22
C ALA A 13 5.00 10.30 -28.47
N LYS A 14 5.92 10.67 -29.40
CA LYS A 14 5.63 11.42 -30.63
C LYS A 14 4.91 12.76 -30.40
N VAL A 15 5.02 13.31 -29.19
CA VAL A 15 4.42 14.61 -28.83
C VAL A 15 5.26 15.75 -29.39
N ILE A 16 6.58 15.56 -29.48
CA ILE A 16 7.51 16.54 -30.09
C ILE A 16 8.41 15.88 -31.13
N ASN A 17 8.84 16.66 -32.12
CA ASN A 17 9.87 16.27 -33.08
C ASN A 17 11.23 16.94 -32.78
N ASP A 18 12.28 16.48 -33.47
CA ASP A 18 13.65 16.99 -33.29
C ASP A 18 13.78 18.49 -33.57
N ASP A 19 13.02 19.03 -34.50
CA ASP A 19 13.10 20.44 -34.89
C ASP A 19 12.41 21.35 -33.86
N GLN A 20 11.28 20.93 -33.29
CA GLN A 20 10.60 21.59 -32.19
C GLN A 20 11.48 21.60 -30.93
N LEU A 21 12.17 20.49 -30.67
CA LEU A 21 13.09 20.38 -29.55
C LEU A 21 14.27 21.35 -29.68
N LYS A 22 14.91 21.41 -30.86
CA LYS A 22 16.01 22.36 -31.12
C LYS A 22 15.58 23.80 -30.88
N LYS A 23 14.41 24.21 -31.41
CA LYS A 23 13.85 25.55 -31.21
C LYS A 23 13.59 25.87 -29.74
N ALA A 24 13.06 24.91 -28.98
CA ALA A 24 12.82 25.10 -27.54
C ALA A 24 14.13 25.25 -26.75
N ILE A 25 15.18 24.49 -27.11
CA ILE A 25 16.51 24.57 -26.49
C ILE A 25 17.20 25.91 -26.79
N GLU A 26 17.11 26.38 -28.04
CA GLU A 26 17.64 27.70 -28.43
C GLU A 26 16.95 28.83 -27.67
N LEU A 27 15.62 28.78 -27.57
CA LEU A 27 14.87 29.76 -26.80
C LEU A 27 15.21 29.72 -25.31
N LYS A 28 15.41 28.53 -24.73
CA LYS A 28 15.87 28.40 -23.34
C LYS A 28 17.23 29.06 -23.11
N LYS A 29 18.17 28.89 -24.05
CA LYS A 29 19.48 29.56 -23.99
C LYS A 29 19.35 31.07 -24.06
N ASN A 30 18.43 31.59 -24.88
CA ASN A 30 18.21 33.03 -25.03
C ASN A 30 17.48 33.68 -23.84
N ILE A 31 16.59 32.95 -23.16
CA ILE A 31 15.81 33.45 -22.01
C ILE A 31 16.61 33.40 -20.70
N GLY A 32 17.62 32.52 -20.62
CA GLY A 32 18.49 32.37 -19.44
C GLY A 32 18.18 31.12 -18.60
N GLY A 33 19.19 30.65 -17.86
CA GLY A 33 19.28 29.29 -17.30
C GLY A 33 18.23 28.84 -16.28
N ASN A 34 17.33 29.73 -15.85
CA ASN A 34 16.29 29.40 -14.86
C ASN A 34 14.96 28.98 -15.49
N ALA A 35 14.78 29.14 -16.81
CA ALA A 35 13.55 28.72 -17.48
C ALA A 35 13.53 27.19 -17.71
N ARG A 36 12.50 26.51 -17.22
CA ARG A 36 12.31 25.07 -17.47
C ARG A 36 11.97 24.82 -18.93
N ILE A 37 12.59 23.81 -19.53
CA ILE A 37 12.33 23.47 -20.94
C ILE A 37 10.87 23.07 -21.18
N ALA A 38 10.23 22.42 -20.20
CA ALA A 38 8.82 22.05 -20.21
C ALA A 38 7.90 23.27 -20.38
N ASP A 39 8.15 24.35 -19.65
CA ASP A 39 7.33 25.57 -19.73
C ASP A 39 7.50 26.28 -21.08
N ILE A 40 8.70 26.21 -21.67
CA ILE A 40 8.97 26.76 -23.00
C ILE A 40 8.23 25.96 -24.08
N LEU A 41 8.26 24.62 -23.99
CA LEU A 41 7.52 23.76 -24.92
C LEU A 41 6.01 24.00 -24.90
N VAL A 42 5.45 24.28 -23.71
CA VAL A 42 4.04 24.66 -23.56
C VAL A 42 3.77 26.05 -24.13
N LYS A 43 4.64 27.04 -23.84
CA LYS A 43 4.50 28.41 -24.36
C LYS A 43 4.58 28.47 -25.88
N LEU A 44 5.38 27.60 -26.49
CA LEU A 44 5.50 27.48 -27.95
C LEU A 44 4.32 26.72 -28.59
N GLY A 45 3.41 26.17 -27.78
CA GLY A 45 2.27 25.39 -28.26
C GLY A 45 2.66 24.02 -28.82
N TYR A 46 3.89 23.56 -28.59
CA TYR A 46 4.35 22.25 -29.06
C TYR A 46 3.84 21.10 -28.20
N VAL A 47 3.57 21.37 -26.91
CA VAL A 47 3.06 20.40 -25.96
C VAL A 47 1.90 21.02 -25.21
N LYS A 48 0.76 20.34 -25.10
CA LYS A 48 -0.33 20.79 -24.22
C LYS A 48 0.04 20.52 -22.77
N ARG A 49 -0.43 21.37 -21.86
CA ARG A 49 -0.22 21.17 -20.41
C ARG A 49 -0.72 19.80 -19.94
N SER A 50 -1.84 19.32 -20.51
CA SER A 50 -2.40 17.98 -20.27
C SER A 50 -1.45 16.86 -20.65
N ASP A 51 -0.82 16.94 -21.82
CA ASP A 51 0.04 15.88 -22.36
C ASP A 51 1.36 15.83 -21.57
N LEU A 52 1.84 17.00 -21.16
CA LEU A 52 2.99 17.14 -20.28
C LEU A 52 2.69 16.55 -18.89
N ASN A 53 1.51 16.84 -18.33
CA ASN A 53 1.07 16.24 -17.08
C ASN A 53 0.99 14.71 -17.21
N ASN A 54 0.42 14.18 -18.30
CA ASN A 54 0.32 12.74 -18.54
C ASN A 54 1.70 12.07 -18.57
N ILE A 55 2.67 12.65 -19.29
CA ILE A 55 4.03 12.11 -19.39
C ILE A 55 4.80 12.23 -18.06
N LEU A 56 4.52 13.26 -17.28
CA LEU A 56 5.04 13.42 -15.92
C LEU A 56 4.42 12.42 -14.94
N THR A 57 3.11 12.14 -15.07
CA THR A 57 2.43 11.13 -14.26
C THR A 57 2.78 9.71 -14.67
N GLU A 58 3.22 9.48 -15.91
CA GLU A 58 3.81 8.19 -16.31
C GLU A 58 5.12 7.87 -15.55
N GLU A 59 5.81 8.86 -14.96
CA GLU A 59 6.88 8.58 -13.98
C GLU A 59 6.36 8.19 -12.60
N SER A 60 5.15 8.62 -12.25
CA SER A 60 4.49 8.26 -10.98
C SER A 60 3.77 6.92 -11.05
N ARG A 61 3.62 6.34 -12.25
CA ARG A 61 3.35 4.92 -12.44
C ARG A 61 4.63 4.13 -12.15
N GLU A 62 5.14 4.27 -10.93
CA GLU A 62 6.06 3.32 -10.34
C GLU A 62 5.34 1.97 -10.44
N TYR A 63 5.92 1.03 -11.19
CA TYR A 63 5.38 -0.33 -11.24
C TYR A 63 5.17 -0.76 -9.79
N LEU A 64 3.90 -0.92 -9.38
CA LEU A 64 3.61 -1.32 -8.01
C LEU A 64 4.41 -2.60 -7.74
N PRO A 65 5.26 -2.62 -6.71
CA PRO A 65 6.08 -3.77 -6.45
C PRO A 65 5.16 -4.98 -6.24
N PRO A 66 5.48 -6.15 -6.82
CA PRO A 66 4.74 -7.35 -6.51
C PRO A 66 4.88 -7.63 -5.01
N ILE A 67 3.76 -7.86 -4.34
CA ILE A 67 3.71 -8.17 -2.91
C ILE A 67 3.19 -9.59 -2.71
N ASP A 68 3.85 -10.31 -1.81
CA ASP A 68 3.39 -11.61 -1.37
C ASP A 68 2.36 -11.43 -0.26
N ILE A 69 1.08 -11.49 -0.61
CA ILE A 69 -0.04 -11.33 0.33
C ILE A 69 -0.19 -12.49 1.34
N THR A 70 0.56 -13.59 1.17
CA THR A 70 0.41 -14.80 1.99
C THR A 70 0.83 -14.58 3.43
N ASN A 71 1.78 -13.67 3.69
CA ASN A 71 2.35 -13.44 5.02
C ASN A 71 1.87 -12.15 5.68
N HIS A 72 0.86 -11.48 5.10
CA HIS A 72 0.35 -10.22 5.61
C HIS A 72 -0.93 -10.40 6.43
N VAL A 73 -1.07 -9.56 7.45
CA VAL A 73 -2.27 -9.45 8.28
C VAL A 73 -3.16 -8.34 7.71
N ILE A 74 -4.42 -8.67 7.44
CA ILE A 74 -5.41 -7.70 6.97
C ILE A 74 -5.65 -6.64 8.05
N ASP A 75 -5.56 -5.36 7.69
CA ASP A 75 -5.89 -4.26 8.60
C ASP A 75 -7.41 -4.07 8.65
N LEU A 76 -8.03 -4.71 9.65
CA LEU A 76 -9.48 -4.77 9.79
C LEU A 76 -10.11 -3.39 9.98
N GLU A 77 -9.40 -2.48 10.62
CA GLU A 77 -9.86 -1.11 10.87
C GLU A 77 -9.99 -0.34 9.55
N SER A 78 -9.02 -0.47 8.64
CA SER A 78 -9.11 0.16 7.31
C SER A 78 -10.12 -0.55 6.42
N MET A 79 -10.12 -1.88 6.40
CA MET A 79 -11.09 -2.66 5.62
C MET A 79 -12.54 -2.36 6.01
N ALA A 80 -12.82 -2.10 7.29
CA ALA A 80 -14.16 -1.74 7.76
C ALA A 80 -14.60 -0.33 7.34
N LYS A 81 -13.66 0.58 7.04
CA LYS A 81 -13.96 1.95 6.56
C LYS A 81 -14.27 2.00 5.08
N ILE A 82 -13.91 0.97 4.32
CA ILE A 82 -14.08 0.92 2.87
C ILE A 82 -15.37 0.14 2.55
N PRO A 83 -16.27 0.68 1.71
CA PRO A 83 -17.47 -0.04 1.28
C PRO A 83 -17.13 -1.38 0.62
N LYS A 84 -17.95 -2.40 0.87
CA LYS A 84 -17.72 -3.73 0.33
C LYS A 84 -17.70 -3.74 -1.20
N GLU A 85 -18.62 -3.00 -1.80
CA GLU A 85 -18.77 -2.90 -3.25
C GLU A 85 -17.49 -2.34 -3.89
N PHE A 86 -16.87 -1.34 -3.25
CA PHE A 86 -15.59 -0.78 -3.69
C PHE A 86 -14.47 -1.83 -3.64
N ILE A 87 -14.38 -2.60 -2.55
CA ILE A 87 -13.39 -3.67 -2.40
C ILE A 87 -13.53 -4.74 -3.49
N GLU A 88 -14.76 -5.12 -3.82
CA GLU A 88 -15.05 -6.12 -4.85
C GLU A 88 -14.84 -5.58 -6.27
N GLU A 89 -15.18 -4.31 -6.53
CA GLU A 89 -15.00 -3.64 -7.82
C GLU A 89 -13.53 -3.41 -8.17
N HIS A 90 -12.79 -2.78 -7.25
CA HIS A 90 -11.38 -2.47 -7.42
C HIS A 90 -10.44 -3.64 -7.08
N ARG A 91 -11.00 -4.73 -6.54
CA ARG A 91 -10.28 -5.94 -6.10
C ARG A 91 -9.02 -5.59 -5.32
N CYS A 92 -9.23 -4.94 -4.19
CA CYS A 92 -8.16 -4.41 -3.36
C CYS A 92 -8.25 -4.91 -1.91
N VAL A 93 -7.12 -5.09 -1.24
CA VAL A 93 -7.08 -5.49 0.19
C VAL A 93 -6.06 -4.66 0.94
N VAL A 94 -6.42 -4.19 2.14
CA VAL A 94 -5.55 -3.40 3.00
C VAL A 94 -4.93 -4.26 4.09
N PHE A 95 -3.61 -4.16 4.24
CA PHE A 95 -2.80 -4.89 5.20
C PHE A 95 -2.06 -3.93 6.15
N GLU A 96 -1.66 -4.44 7.32
CA GLU A 96 -0.83 -3.68 8.25
C GLU A 96 0.59 -3.46 7.68
N SER A 97 1.07 -2.21 7.67
CA SER A 97 2.47 -1.87 7.30
C SER A 97 3.27 -1.22 8.45
N GLY A 98 2.68 -1.13 9.65
CA GLY A 98 3.32 -0.56 10.85
C GLY A 98 3.45 0.98 10.82
N LYS A 99 3.69 1.59 12.00
CA LYS A 99 3.91 3.04 12.19
C LYS A 99 2.89 3.97 11.49
N GLY A 100 1.59 3.65 11.56
CA GLY A 100 0.53 4.49 10.97
C GLY A 100 0.41 4.42 9.45
N LYS A 101 1.10 3.45 8.83
CA LYS A 101 0.99 3.14 7.40
C LYS A 101 0.22 1.84 7.19
N VAL A 102 -0.39 1.72 6.03
CA VAL A 102 -1.02 0.49 5.55
C VAL A 102 -0.54 0.14 4.16
N LEU A 103 -0.49 -1.16 3.88
CA LEU A 103 -0.14 -1.69 2.57
C LEU A 103 -1.43 -2.00 1.82
N LEU A 104 -1.67 -1.36 0.69
CA LEU A 104 -2.79 -1.63 -0.20
C LEU A 104 -2.35 -2.55 -1.33
N ALA A 105 -2.91 -3.75 -1.40
CA ALA A 105 -2.75 -4.63 -2.54
C ALA A 105 -3.84 -4.39 -3.57
N LEU A 106 -3.45 -4.26 -4.83
CA LEU A 106 -4.34 -4.07 -5.98
C LEU A 106 -4.16 -5.19 -7.00
N ALA A 107 -5.27 -5.66 -7.55
CA ALA A 107 -5.26 -6.55 -8.71
C ALA A 107 -4.89 -5.81 -10.00
N ASN A 108 -5.23 -4.52 -10.11
CA ASN A 108 -4.87 -3.67 -11.23
C ASN A 108 -3.88 -2.58 -10.76
N PRO A 109 -2.59 -2.65 -11.15
CA PRO A 109 -1.61 -1.67 -10.73
C PRO A 109 -1.79 -0.29 -11.37
N GLU A 110 -2.67 -0.17 -12.38
CA GLU A 110 -3.01 1.11 -13.00
C GLU A 110 -4.22 1.81 -12.36
N ASP A 111 -4.82 1.23 -11.33
CA ASP A 111 -5.98 1.78 -10.64
C ASP A 111 -5.55 2.81 -9.57
N PHE A 112 -5.13 3.99 -10.04
CA PHE A 112 -4.69 5.09 -9.18
C PHE A 112 -5.83 5.72 -8.38
N ASP A 113 -7.04 5.69 -8.93
CA ASP A 113 -8.24 6.20 -8.27
C ASP A 113 -8.51 5.39 -7.00
N ALA A 114 -8.35 4.06 -7.05
CA ALA A 114 -8.48 3.22 -5.88
C ALA A 114 -7.49 3.57 -4.76
N ILE A 115 -6.25 3.94 -5.10
CA ILE A 115 -5.23 4.32 -4.10
C ILE A 115 -5.63 5.60 -3.37
N GLU A 116 -6.06 6.63 -4.09
CA GLU A 116 -6.44 7.92 -3.49
C GLU A 116 -7.75 7.81 -2.70
N ASP A 117 -8.72 7.04 -3.17
CA ASP A 117 -9.97 6.82 -2.45
C ASP A 117 -9.76 6.05 -1.14
N VAL A 118 -8.94 4.98 -1.17
CA VAL A 118 -8.59 4.24 0.05
C VAL A 118 -7.86 5.12 1.05
N LYS A 119 -6.94 5.97 0.58
CA LYS A 119 -6.24 6.95 1.42
C LYS A 119 -7.21 7.94 2.06
N PHE A 120 -8.19 8.45 1.30
CA PHE A 120 -9.21 9.35 1.80
C PHE A 120 -10.11 8.69 2.85
N LEU A 121 -10.61 7.48 2.58
CA LEU A 121 -11.50 6.74 3.47
C LEU A 121 -10.83 6.30 4.77
N THR A 122 -9.57 5.87 4.69
CA THR A 122 -8.84 5.34 5.85
C THR A 122 -8.14 6.42 6.66
N GLY A 123 -7.77 7.54 6.02
CA GLY A 123 -6.95 8.61 6.60
C GLY A 123 -5.51 8.19 6.90
N LYS A 124 -5.07 7.02 6.40
CA LYS A 124 -3.74 6.46 6.64
C LYS A 124 -2.82 6.72 5.45
N VAL A 125 -1.51 6.65 5.68
CA VAL A 125 -0.52 6.68 4.60
C VAL A 125 -0.54 5.32 3.90
N ILE A 126 -0.79 5.34 2.60
CA ILE A 126 -0.89 4.13 1.77
C ILE A 126 0.46 3.84 1.10
N GLU A 127 0.94 2.62 1.28
CA GLU A 127 1.96 2.01 0.44
C GLU A 127 1.22 1.04 -0.50
N ALA A 128 1.32 1.21 -1.82
CA ALA A 128 0.58 0.37 -2.76
C ALA A 128 1.48 -0.74 -3.32
N GLY A 129 0.89 -1.91 -3.59
CA GLY A 129 1.55 -3.08 -4.15
C GLY A 129 0.63 -3.85 -5.08
N PHE A 130 1.21 -4.62 -5.99
CA PHE A 130 0.47 -5.48 -6.92
C PHE A 130 0.37 -6.90 -6.38
N ALA A 131 -0.82 -7.50 -6.44
CA ALA A 131 -1.02 -8.91 -6.13
C ALA A 131 -1.97 -9.57 -7.15
N PRO A 132 -1.80 -10.88 -7.41
CA PRO A 132 -2.72 -11.61 -8.30
C PRO A 132 -4.16 -11.55 -7.81
N ALA A 133 -5.10 -11.30 -8.72
CA ALA A 133 -6.53 -11.20 -8.43
C ALA A 133 -7.06 -12.44 -7.68
N GLU A 134 -6.64 -13.64 -8.10
CA GLU A 134 -7.03 -14.91 -7.47
C GLU A 134 -6.68 -14.98 -5.99
N GLY A 135 -5.54 -14.38 -5.61
CA GLY A 135 -5.11 -14.29 -4.24
C GLY A 135 -6.01 -13.34 -3.44
N LEU A 136 -6.24 -12.14 -3.97
CA LEU A 136 -7.07 -11.11 -3.34
C LEU A 136 -8.54 -11.55 -3.20
N ASP A 137 -9.12 -12.16 -4.23
CA ASP A 137 -10.50 -12.66 -4.22
C ASP A 137 -10.73 -13.68 -3.09
N ARG A 138 -9.74 -14.55 -2.83
CA ARG A 138 -9.80 -15.50 -1.70
C ARG A 138 -9.85 -14.77 -0.36
N LEU A 139 -9.06 -13.70 -0.21
CA LEU A 139 -9.00 -12.92 1.04
C LEU A 139 -10.27 -12.14 1.28
N ILE A 140 -10.79 -11.50 0.24
CA ILE A 140 -12.06 -10.78 0.27
C ILE A 140 -13.18 -11.74 0.70
N LEU A 141 -13.22 -12.93 0.08
CA LEU A 141 -14.20 -13.95 0.43
C LEU A 141 -14.07 -14.41 1.90
N GLU A 142 -12.86 -14.65 2.39
CA GLU A 142 -12.64 -15.06 3.78
C GLU A 142 -13.02 -13.96 4.79
N TYR A 143 -12.68 -12.71 4.48
CA TYR A 143 -12.98 -11.55 5.31
C TYR A 143 -14.49 -11.38 5.53
N TYR A 144 -15.29 -11.51 4.47
CA TYR A 144 -16.74 -11.33 4.55
C TYR A 144 -17.53 -12.58 4.99
N LYS A 145 -16.93 -13.77 4.92
CA LYS A 145 -17.57 -15.01 5.42
C LYS A 145 -17.66 -15.07 6.95
N LYS A 146 -16.78 -14.37 7.67
CA LYS A 146 -16.77 -14.38 9.15
C LYS A 146 -17.73 -13.32 9.72
N PRO A 147 -18.55 -13.66 10.75
CA PRO A 147 -19.38 -12.68 11.45
C PRO A 147 -18.50 -11.58 12.05
N GLU A 148 -19.03 -10.36 12.15
CA GLU A 148 -18.29 -9.13 12.51
C GLU A 148 -17.47 -9.26 13.82
N GLN A 149 -17.94 -10.10 14.75
CA GLN A 149 -17.31 -10.39 16.05
C GLN A 149 -16.06 -11.28 15.96
N GLU A 150 -15.83 -12.00 14.86
CA GLU A 150 -14.69 -12.91 14.63
C GLU A 150 -13.65 -12.34 13.65
N ARG A 151 -13.90 -11.16 13.09
CA ARG A 151 -13.02 -10.55 12.07
C ARG A 151 -11.63 -10.20 12.60
N ALA A 152 -11.45 -10.12 13.93
CA ALA A 152 -10.20 -9.80 14.64
C ALA A 152 -8.96 -10.63 14.22
N ALA A 153 -9.13 -11.73 13.48
CA ALA A 153 -8.03 -12.50 12.88
C ALA A 153 -8.45 -13.16 11.56
N VAL A 154 -8.33 -12.44 10.44
CA VAL A 154 -8.28 -13.08 9.12
C VAL A 154 -6.81 -13.44 8.85
N ARG A 155 -6.53 -14.74 8.75
CA ARG A 155 -5.18 -15.31 8.66
C ARG A 155 -5.07 -15.99 7.31
N VAL A 156 -4.15 -15.53 6.49
CA VAL A 156 -3.77 -16.17 5.23
C VAL A 156 -2.49 -16.94 5.51
N GLY A 157 -2.41 -18.19 5.08
CA GLY A 157 -1.20 -19.00 5.23
C GLY A 157 -1.00 -19.55 6.64
N GLY A 158 -1.04 -20.88 6.75
CA GLY A 158 -0.77 -21.59 7.99
C GLY A 158 0.71 -21.53 8.33
N ASP A 159 1.14 -20.51 9.06
CA ASP A 159 2.21 -20.59 10.04
C ASP A 159 2.01 -19.52 11.12
N VAL A 160 2.09 -19.96 12.37
CA VAL A 160 1.63 -19.20 13.53
C VAL A 160 2.71 -18.21 13.96
N LEU A 161 2.68 -16.98 13.44
CA LEU A 161 3.24 -15.83 14.16
C LEU A 161 2.11 -15.01 14.76
N PHE A 162 1.67 -15.40 15.96
CA PHE A 162 0.91 -14.50 16.82
C PHE A 162 1.76 -13.26 17.12
N ARG A 163 1.39 -12.10 16.55
CA ARG A 163 1.52 -10.83 17.27
C ARG A 163 0.33 -10.68 18.22
N ALA A 164 0.04 -11.69 19.05
CA ALA A 164 -0.77 -11.44 20.23
C ALA A 164 0.15 -10.75 21.24
N ASP A 165 -0.41 -9.77 21.95
CA ASP A 165 0.22 -9.22 23.14
C ASP A 165 0.78 -10.39 23.97
N PRO A 166 2.09 -10.40 24.28
CA PRO A 166 2.70 -11.45 25.09
C PRO A 166 1.90 -11.75 26.37
N ALA A 167 1.23 -10.76 26.96
CA ALA A 167 0.38 -10.92 28.13
C ALA A 167 -0.87 -11.79 27.84
N LEU A 168 -1.50 -11.62 26.67
CA LEU A 168 -2.66 -12.41 26.24
C LEU A 168 -2.28 -13.87 25.97
N ILE A 169 -1.13 -14.10 25.32
CA ILE A 169 -0.62 -15.45 25.07
C ILE A 169 -0.33 -16.16 26.40
N THR A 170 0.38 -15.47 27.29
CA THR A 170 0.74 -16.00 28.61
C THR A 170 -0.50 -16.33 29.43
N ARG A 171 -1.50 -15.45 29.42
CA ARG A 171 -2.77 -15.66 30.12
C ARG A 171 -3.56 -16.85 29.54
N ALA A 172 -3.64 -16.95 28.21
CA ALA A 172 -4.33 -18.06 27.55
C ALA A 172 -3.64 -19.40 27.83
N LEU A 173 -2.29 -19.44 27.79
CA LEU A 173 -1.51 -20.62 28.09
C LEU A 173 -1.67 -21.05 29.56
N ALA A 174 -1.58 -20.11 30.51
CA ALA A 174 -1.75 -20.39 31.93
C ALA A 174 -3.12 -21.02 32.23
N LEU A 175 -4.20 -20.45 31.68
CA LEU A 175 -5.55 -20.99 31.83
C LEU A 175 -5.70 -22.40 31.23
N LEU A 176 -5.07 -22.65 30.08
CA LEU A 176 -5.14 -23.95 29.41
C LEU A 176 -4.40 -25.04 30.18
N LEU A 177 -3.22 -24.72 30.73
CA LEU A 177 -2.45 -25.65 31.58
C LEU A 177 -3.20 -25.99 32.87
N ILE A 178 -3.85 -25.01 33.51
CA ILE A 178 -4.72 -25.24 34.68
C ILE A 178 -5.90 -26.14 34.32
N ARG A 179 -6.59 -25.84 33.21
CA ARG A 179 -7.75 -26.64 32.76
C ARG A 179 -7.38 -28.09 32.43
N ARG A 180 -6.17 -28.32 31.92
CA ARG A 180 -5.64 -29.66 31.67
C ARG A 180 -5.02 -30.34 32.90
N GLY A 181 -5.00 -29.67 34.05
CA GLY A 181 -4.43 -30.19 35.28
C GLY A 181 -2.90 -30.33 35.26
N ILE A 182 -2.22 -29.64 34.35
CA ILE A 182 -0.76 -29.69 34.20
C ILE A 182 -0.09 -28.84 35.30
N ILE A 183 -0.71 -27.73 35.66
CA ILE A 183 -0.27 -26.84 36.76
C ILE A 183 -1.48 -26.44 37.60
N SER A 184 -1.31 -26.18 38.89
CA SER A 184 -2.35 -25.54 39.71
C SER A 184 -2.22 -24.02 39.70
N LYS A 185 -3.31 -23.32 40.04
CA LYS A 185 -3.30 -21.85 40.18
C LYS A 185 -2.29 -21.40 41.23
N THR A 186 -2.22 -22.14 42.34
CA THR A 186 -1.28 -21.93 43.46
C THR A 186 0.19 -22.07 43.04
N ASP A 187 0.51 -23.03 42.17
CA ASP A 187 1.89 -23.21 41.69
C ASP A 187 2.33 -22.04 40.81
N LEU A 188 1.42 -21.50 40.00
CA LEU A 188 1.67 -20.32 39.16
C LEU A 188 1.91 -19.08 40.02
N GLU A 189 1.09 -18.85 41.05
CA GLU A 189 1.20 -17.71 41.97
C GLU A 189 2.53 -17.73 42.74
N ASN A 190 2.93 -18.90 43.27
CA ASN A 190 4.20 -19.07 43.98
C ASN A 190 5.43 -18.80 43.08
N GLU A 191 5.36 -19.18 41.81
CA GLU A 191 6.47 -18.98 40.86
C GLU A 191 6.56 -17.53 40.38
N LEU A 192 5.42 -16.84 40.23
CA LEU A 192 5.37 -15.39 39.95
C LEU A 192 5.96 -14.55 41.09
N GLU A 193 5.72 -14.96 42.34
CA GLU A 193 6.32 -14.33 43.52
C GLU A 193 7.83 -14.56 43.60
N ARG A 194 8.32 -15.73 43.17
CA ARG A 194 9.76 -16.04 43.10
C ARG A 194 10.50 -15.23 42.04
N GLN A 195 9.84 -14.89 40.94
CA GLN A 195 10.45 -14.17 39.81
C GLN A 195 10.31 -12.65 39.87
N SER A 196 9.64 -12.11 40.90
CA SER A 196 9.60 -10.66 41.15
C SER A 196 10.72 -10.28 42.13
N PRO A 197 11.90 -9.82 41.67
CA PRO A 197 12.92 -9.31 42.58
C PRO A 197 12.40 -8.06 43.29
N LYS A 198 12.70 -7.94 44.59
CA LYS A 198 12.55 -6.70 45.35
C LYS A 198 13.44 -5.60 44.78
#